data_AF-A0A965TWG8-F1
#
_entry.id   AF-A0A965TWG8-F1
#
_cell.length_a   1.000
_cell.length_b   1.000
_cell.length_c   1.000
_cell.angle_alpha   90.00
_cell.angle_beta   90.00
_cell.angle_gamma   90.00
#
_symmetry.space_group_name_H-M   'P 1'
#
loop_
_entity.id
_entity.type
_entity.pdbx_description
1 polymer ?
#
loop_
_entity_poly.entity_id
_entity_poly.type
_entity_poly.pdbx_seq_one_letter_code
_entity_poly.pdbx_strand_id
1 'polypeptide(L)'
;MFYMLMLLVAVITTFLCFLAIVTCLKFIFSNQRWLWILPFVLSITFFMISIPPLRLNATNFITGSYLVEISPDKSVREIFPLVIVILWYFMILSLHYALKQVVKDNKYLTHKQKNLDESRYIEQKEYQKYLIKQLKLKKFQVDIDKQTSGNTYPIKWVTYYDQY
;
A
#
# COMPACT_ATOMS: atom_id res chain seq x y z
N MET A 1 -7.75 -42.18 -16.96
CA MET A 1 -7.48 -41.66 -15.58
C MET A 1 -6.18 -40.86 -15.52
N PHE A 2 -5.05 -41.40 -15.99
CA PHE A 2 -3.75 -40.71 -15.96
C PHE A 2 -3.72 -39.38 -16.72
N TYR A 3 -4.30 -39.29 -17.92
CA TYR A 3 -4.35 -38.02 -18.65
C TYR A 3 -5.08 -36.89 -17.88
N MET A 4 -6.22 -37.20 -17.24
CA MET A 4 -6.91 -36.22 -16.39
C MET A 4 -6.08 -35.83 -15.17
N LEU A 5 -5.33 -36.77 -14.59
CA LEU A 5 -4.42 -36.49 -13.48
C LEU A 5 -3.25 -35.60 -13.91
N MET A 6 -2.65 -35.86 -15.07
CA MET A 6 -1.56 -35.04 -15.62
C MET A 6 -2.03 -33.62 -15.97
N LEU A 7 -3.23 -33.50 -16.55
CA LEU A 7 -3.85 -32.21 -16.81
C LEU A 7 -4.11 -31.45 -15.50
N LEU A 8 -4.65 -32.13 -14.48
CA LEU A 8 -4.89 -31.55 -13.17
C LEU A 8 -3.58 -31.08 -12.50
N VAL A 9 -2.51 -31.87 -12.57
CA VAL A 9 -1.17 -31.51 -12.08
C VAL A 9 -0.64 -30.28 -12.82
N ALA A 10 -0.74 -30.24 -14.16
CA ALA A 10 -0.30 -29.09 -14.96
C ALA A 10 -1.11 -27.81 -14.66
N VAL A 11 -2.42 -27.94 -14.42
CA VAL A 11 -3.29 -26.81 -14.04
C VAL A 11 -2.93 -26.31 -12.64
N ILE A 12 -2.75 -27.21 -11.66
CA ILE A 12 -2.42 -26.83 -10.29
C ILE A 12 -1.04 -26.15 -10.24
N THR A 13 -0.03 -26.67 -10.94
CA THR A 13 1.31 -26.07 -10.98
C THR A 13 1.33 -24.69 -11.61
N THR A 14 0.67 -24.51 -12.76
CA THR A 14 0.57 -23.20 -13.41
C THR A 14 -0.19 -22.19 -12.55
N PHE A 15 -1.26 -22.63 -11.87
CA PHE A 15 -2.03 -21.80 -10.95
C PHE A 15 -1.21 -21.38 -9.72
N LEU A 16 -0.43 -22.28 -9.12
CA LEU A 16 0.49 -21.96 -8.01
C LEU A 16 1.57 -20.96 -8.43
N CYS A 17 2.16 -21.13 -9.62
CA CYS A 17 3.11 -20.16 -10.17
C CYS A 17 2.46 -18.79 -10.39
N PHE A 18 1.21 -18.74 -10.87
CA PHE A 18 0.46 -17.50 -11.02
C PHE A 18 0.22 -16.82 -9.67
N LEU A 19 -0.22 -17.56 -8.65
CA LEU A 19 -0.40 -17.03 -7.30
C LEU A 19 0.92 -16.51 -6.69
N ALA A 20 2.04 -17.19 -6.94
CA ALA A 20 3.37 -16.72 -6.55
C ALA A 20 3.70 -15.35 -7.17
N ILE A 21 3.38 -15.14 -8.45
CA ILE A 21 3.60 -13.85 -9.11
C ILE A 21 2.71 -12.77 -8.51
N VAL A 22 1.42 -13.04 -8.34
CA VAL A 22 0.45 -12.06 -7.80
C VAL A 22 0.83 -11.64 -6.38
N THR A 23 1.23 -12.60 -5.54
CA THR A 23 1.69 -12.32 -4.18
C THR A 23 2.96 -11.47 -4.20
N CYS A 24 3.96 -11.81 -5.00
CA CYS A 24 5.18 -11.01 -5.14
C CYS A 24 4.90 -9.59 -5.68
N LEU A 25 4.00 -9.45 -6.66
CA LEU A 25 3.65 -8.15 -7.26
C LEU A 25 3.05 -7.18 -6.24
N LYS A 26 2.22 -7.68 -5.32
CA LYS A 26 1.67 -6.87 -4.22
C LYS A 26 2.78 -6.27 -3.34
N PHE A 27 3.88 -7.00 -3.12
CA PHE A 27 4.96 -6.55 -2.25
C PHE A 27 6.04 -5.71 -2.94
N ILE A 28 6.14 -5.76 -4.27
CA ILE A 28 7.02 -4.87 -5.04
C ILE A 28 6.69 -3.40 -4.82
N PHE A 29 5.44 -3.05 -4.51
CA PHE A 29 5.07 -1.66 -4.24
C PHE A 29 5.28 -1.22 -2.78
N SER A 30 5.55 -2.17 -1.88
CA SER A 30 5.78 -1.92 -0.44
C SER A 30 7.14 -1.25 -0.17
N ASN A 31 7.43 -0.86 1.08
CA ASN A 31 8.73 -0.30 1.48
C ASN A 31 9.91 -1.28 1.33
N GLN A 32 9.64 -2.55 1.05
CA GLN A 32 10.62 -3.64 0.97
C GLN A 32 10.91 -4.10 -0.46
N ARG A 33 10.79 -3.20 -1.45
CA ARG A 33 10.84 -3.53 -2.89
C ARG A 33 12.01 -4.43 -3.27
N TRP A 34 13.20 -4.11 -2.78
CA TRP A 34 14.45 -4.80 -3.10
C TRP A 34 14.45 -6.29 -2.76
N LEU A 35 13.84 -6.69 -1.64
CA LEU A 35 13.78 -8.10 -1.23
C LEU A 35 12.82 -8.93 -2.09
N TRP A 36 11.84 -8.29 -2.73
CA TRP A 36 10.79 -8.95 -3.50
C TRP A 36 11.09 -9.04 -5.00
N ILE A 37 12.08 -8.29 -5.52
CA ILE A 37 12.50 -8.35 -6.93
C ILE A 37 13.01 -9.76 -7.29
N LEU A 38 13.88 -10.35 -6.46
CA LEU A 38 14.45 -11.67 -6.76
C LEU A 38 13.38 -12.77 -6.75
N PRO A 39 12.54 -12.93 -5.70
CA PRO A 39 11.44 -13.89 -5.72
C PRO A 39 10.46 -13.68 -6.88
N PHE A 40 10.24 -12.43 -7.29
CA PHE A 40 9.36 -12.10 -8.41
C PHE A 40 9.93 -12.53 -9.77
N VAL A 41 11.21 -12.23 -10.03
CA VAL A 41 11.85 -12.68 -11.28
C VAL A 41 11.84 -14.21 -11.33
N LEU A 42 12.15 -14.88 -10.21
CA LEU A 42 12.16 -16.33 -10.16
C LEU A 42 10.76 -16.93 -10.35
N SER A 43 9.71 -16.34 -9.76
CA SER A 43 8.33 -16.80 -9.98
C SER A 43 7.86 -16.61 -11.42
N ILE A 44 8.28 -15.54 -12.10
CA ILE A 44 8.05 -15.36 -13.55
C ILE A 44 8.74 -16.48 -14.33
N THR A 45 10.00 -16.80 -14.03
CA THR A 45 10.70 -17.89 -14.73
C THR A 45 10.00 -19.23 -14.56
N PHE A 46 9.54 -19.57 -13.35
CA PHE A 46 8.78 -20.79 -13.10
C PHE A 46 7.41 -20.80 -13.77
N PHE A 47 6.75 -19.65 -13.89
CA PHE A 47 5.50 -19.54 -14.65
C PHE A 47 5.72 -19.75 -16.15
N MET A 48 6.76 -19.16 -16.72
CA MET A 48 7.08 -19.34 -18.14
C MET A 48 7.43 -20.80 -18.47
N ILE A 49 8.12 -21.50 -17.56
CA ILE A 49 8.44 -22.92 -17.70
C ILE A 49 7.20 -23.82 -17.54
N SER A 50 6.18 -23.41 -16.78
CA SER A 50 4.97 -24.22 -16.55
C SER A 50 3.91 -24.10 -17.65
N ILE A 51 3.97 -23.08 -18.52
CA ILE A 51 3.02 -22.90 -19.64
C ILE A 51 3.13 -24.00 -20.72
N PRO A 52 4.33 -24.39 -21.21
CA PRO A 52 4.48 -25.43 -22.22
C PRO A 52 3.83 -26.78 -21.87
N PRO A 53 4.06 -27.39 -20.70
CA PRO A 53 3.44 -28.68 -20.35
C PRO A 53 1.92 -28.57 -20.22
N LEU A 54 1.39 -27.44 -19.73
CA LEU A 54 -0.06 -27.20 -19.69
C LEU A 54 -0.65 -27.17 -21.10
N ARG A 55 -0.03 -26.44 -22.02
CA ARG A 55 -0.50 -26.35 -23.40
C ARG A 55 -0.48 -27.71 -24.10
N LEU A 56 0.59 -28.48 -23.91
CA LEU A 56 0.72 -29.81 -24.49
C LEU A 56 -0.35 -30.76 -23.96
N ASN A 57 -0.59 -30.76 -22.65
CA ASN A 57 -1.65 -31.57 -22.04
C ASN A 57 -3.04 -31.10 -22.49
N ALA A 58 -3.31 -29.79 -22.58
CA ALA A 58 -4.63 -29.24 -22.92
C ALA A 58 -5.02 -29.41 -24.39
N THR A 59 -4.06 -29.33 -25.32
CA THR A 59 -4.34 -29.36 -26.77
C THR A 59 -4.38 -30.77 -27.35
N ASN A 60 -4.12 -31.81 -26.56
CA ASN A 60 -3.96 -33.19 -27.03
C ASN A 60 -2.95 -33.34 -28.19
N PHE A 61 -2.09 -32.33 -28.42
CA PHE A 61 -0.97 -32.40 -29.35
C PHE A 61 0.16 -33.23 -28.73
N ILE A 62 -0.13 -34.49 -28.45
CA ILE A 62 0.89 -35.53 -28.31
C ILE A 62 1.25 -35.93 -29.74
N THR A 63 1.84 -35.00 -30.50
CA THR A 63 2.51 -35.31 -31.76
C THR A 63 3.86 -35.92 -31.42
N GLY A 64 3.78 -37.17 -31.02
CA GLY A 64 4.90 -38.06 -30.85
C GLY A 64 4.31 -39.46 -30.89
N SER A 65 4.68 -40.22 -31.91
CA SER A 65 4.48 -41.65 -31.99
C SER A 65 4.95 -42.31 -30.68
N TYR A 66 4.03 -42.61 -29.77
CA TYR A 66 4.32 -43.33 -28.52
C TYR A 66 3.40 -44.56 -28.42
N LEU A 67 3.65 -45.53 -29.31
CA LEU A 67 3.64 -46.93 -28.89
C LEU A 67 4.91 -47.16 -28.06
N VAL A 68 4.97 -46.55 -26.88
CA VAL A 68 5.93 -46.93 -25.85
C VAL A 68 5.16 -46.98 -24.56
N GLU A 69 5.14 -48.19 -24.03
CA GLU A 69 4.53 -48.63 -22.78
C GLU A 69 4.60 -47.56 -21.69
N ILE A 70 3.52 -47.49 -20.93
CA ILE A 70 3.35 -46.65 -19.75
C ILE A 70 4.53 -46.89 -18.80
N SER A 71 5.57 -46.10 -18.94
CA SER A 71 6.77 -46.19 -18.12
C SER A 71 6.54 -45.35 -16.86
N PRO A 72 6.68 -45.92 -15.65
CA PRO A 72 6.47 -45.21 -14.38
C PRO A 72 7.35 -43.95 -14.22
N ASP A 73 8.44 -43.87 -15.00
CA ASP A 73 9.34 -42.73 -15.06
C ASP A 73 8.69 -41.42 -15.54
N LYS A 74 7.65 -41.47 -16.39
CA LYS A 74 6.93 -40.26 -16.82
C LYS A 74 6.13 -39.64 -15.68
N SER A 75 5.45 -40.47 -14.88
CA SER A 75 4.67 -40.00 -13.72
C SER A 75 5.58 -39.32 -12.69
N VAL A 76 6.72 -39.93 -12.38
CA VAL A 76 7.71 -39.39 -11.44
C VAL A 76 8.28 -38.06 -11.95
N ARG A 77 8.61 -37.96 -13.24
CA ARG A 77 9.16 -36.73 -13.85
C ARG A 77 8.19 -35.56 -13.85
N GLU A 78 6.87 -35.81 -13.85
CA GLU A 78 5.84 -34.76 -13.81
C GLU A 78 5.48 -34.31 -12.38
N ILE A 79 5.65 -35.19 -11.39
CA ILE A 79 5.40 -34.88 -9.97
C ILE A 79 6.51 -33.99 -9.39
N PHE A 80 7.77 -34.20 -9.79
CA PHE A 80 8.91 -33.42 -9.28
C PHE A 80 8.75 -31.89 -9.46
N PRO A 81 8.38 -31.37 -10.64
CA PRO A 81 8.09 -29.95 -10.83
C PRO A 81 6.99 -29.42 -9.91
N LEU A 82 5.95 -30.21 -9.65
CA LEU A 82 4.87 -29.81 -8.75
C LEU A 82 5.34 -29.66 -7.30
N VAL A 83 6.14 -30.61 -6.81
CA VAL A 83 6.71 -30.54 -5.46
C VAL A 83 7.61 -29.32 -5.30
N ILE A 84 8.45 -29.03 -6.31
CA ILE A 84 9.33 -27.86 -6.31
C ILE A 84 8.52 -26.56 -6.28
N VAL A 85 7.45 -26.45 -7.08
CA VAL A 85 6.59 -25.26 -7.11
C VAL A 85 5.84 -25.07 -5.79
N ILE A 86 5.36 -26.15 -5.17
CA ILE A 86 4.72 -26.08 -3.85
C ILE A 86 5.71 -25.59 -2.79
N LEU A 87 6.91 -26.15 -2.75
CA LEU A 87 7.95 -25.72 -1.80
C LEU A 87 8.34 -24.26 -2.04
N TRP A 88 8.46 -23.84 -3.30
CA TRP A 88 8.73 -22.45 -3.66
C TRP A 88 7.63 -21.50 -3.20
N TYR A 89 6.37 -21.86 -3.43
CA TYR A 89 5.23 -21.08 -2.97
C TYR A 89 5.19 -20.99 -1.43
N PHE A 90 5.49 -22.09 -0.73
CA PHE A 90 5.56 -22.10 0.73
C PHE A 90 6.70 -21.20 1.25
N MET A 91 7.83 -21.18 0.56
CA MET A 91 8.96 -20.29 0.87
C MET A 91 8.59 -18.80 0.69
N ILE A 92 7.85 -18.46 -0.38
CA ILE A 92 7.32 -17.11 -0.58
C ILE A 92 6.39 -16.72 0.59
N LEU A 93 5.54 -17.64 1.02
CA LEU A 93 4.59 -17.41 2.10
C LEU A 93 5.31 -17.23 3.45
N SER A 94 6.29 -18.07 3.77
CA SER A 94 7.07 -17.95 5.01
C SER A 94 7.89 -16.66 5.04
N LEU A 95 8.49 -16.26 3.92
CA LEU A 95 9.18 -14.97 3.77
C LEU A 95 8.22 -13.79 4.03
N HIS A 96 6.99 -13.86 3.49
CA HIS A 96 5.98 -12.85 3.75
C HIS A 96 5.67 -12.70 5.25
N TYR A 97 5.43 -13.82 5.94
CA TYR A 97 5.15 -13.81 7.37
C TYR A 97 6.34 -13.31 8.19
N ALA A 98 7.56 -13.74 7.86
CA ALA A 98 8.77 -13.29 8.53
C ALA A 98 8.97 -11.78 8.39
N LEU A 99 8.82 -11.23 7.17
CA LEU A 99 8.95 -9.80 6.92
C LEU A 99 7.89 -8.97 7.63
N LYS A 100 6.66 -9.49 7.71
CA LYS A 100 5.57 -8.86 8.47
C LYS A 100 5.88 -8.82 9.98
N GLN A 101 6.59 -9.82 10.50
CA GLN A 101 6.95 -9.88 11.91
C GLN A 101 8.15 -8.98 12.25
N VAL A 102 9.14 -8.90 11.35
CA VAL A 102 10.37 -8.11 11.55
C VAL A 102 10.10 -6.62 11.38
N VAL A 103 9.31 -6.23 10.37
CA VAL A 103 8.97 -4.83 10.14
C VAL A 103 7.72 -4.51 10.95
N LYS A 104 7.93 -4.27 12.25
CA LYS A 104 6.94 -3.56 13.05
C LYS A 104 6.78 -2.17 12.44
N ASP A 105 5.57 -1.85 11.98
CA ASP A 105 5.24 -0.48 11.62
C ASP A 105 5.68 0.43 12.77
N ASN A 106 6.53 1.42 12.47
CA ASN A 106 6.92 2.40 13.47
C ASN A 106 5.74 3.36 13.66
N LYS A 107 4.66 2.85 14.27
CA LYS A 107 3.43 3.57 14.56
C LYS A 107 3.73 4.88 15.29
N TYR A 108 4.76 4.87 16.14
CA TYR A 108 5.22 6.07 16.83
C TYR A 108 5.65 7.18 15.85
N LEU A 109 6.47 6.88 14.84
CA LEU A 109 6.86 7.88 13.84
C LEU A 109 5.66 8.37 13.01
N THR A 110 4.78 7.47 12.59
CA THR A 110 3.58 7.83 11.82
C THR A 110 2.64 8.73 12.62
N HIS A 111 2.39 8.39 13.89
CA HIS A 111 1.59 9.21 14.81
C HIS A 111 2.27 10.53 15.11
N LYS A 112 3.59 10.55 15.30
CA LYS A 112 4.35 11.78 15.53
C LYS A 112 4.25 12.75 14.36
N GLN A 113 4.40 12.26 13.12
CA GLN A 113 4.25 13.09 11.92
C GLN A 113 2.84 13.67 11.82
N LYS A 114 1.80 12.82 11.98
CA LYS A 114 0.41 13.28 11.97
C LYS A 114 0.15 14.34 13.04
N ASN A 115 0.62 14.13 14.26
CA ASN A 115 0.43 15.08 15.36
C ASN A 115 1.15 16.41 15.09
N LEU A 116 2.33 16.40 14.46
CA LEU A 116 3.05 17.62 14.07
C LEU A 116 2.28 18.42 13.01
N ASP A 117 1.72 17.74 12.01
CA ASP A 117 0.92 18.40 10.97
C ASP A 117 -0.37 19.00 11.54
N GLU A 118 -1.06 18.26 12.43
CA GLU A 118 -2.22 18.76 13.16
C GLU A 118 -1.86 19.98 14.04
N SER A 119 -0.72 19.95 14.72
CA SER A 119 -0.25 21.06 15.55
C SER A 119 0.00 22.33 14.72
N ARG A 120 0.68 22.19 13.57
CA ARG A 120 0.95 23.31 12.65
C ARG A 120 -0.33 23.92 12.10
N TYR A 121 -1.31 23.08 11.77
CA TYR A 121 -2.61 23.55 11.28
C TYR A 121 -3.36 24.35 12.36
N ILE A 122 -3.34 23.88 13.60
CA ILE A 122 -3.95 24.59 14.74
C ILE A 122 -3.25 25.94 14.96
N GLU A 123 -1.91 25.95 14.98
CA GLU A 123 -1.11 27.16 15.15
C GLU A 123 -1.45 28.23 14.10
N GLN A 124 -1.53 27.84 12.83
CA GLN A 124 -1.91 28.76 11.75
C GLN A 124 -3.32 29.36 11.95
N LYS A 125 -4.29 28.52 12.36
CA LYS A 125 -5.66 28.97 12.60
C LYS A 125 -5.76 29.88 13.82
N GLU A 126 -5.00 29.61 14.87
CA GLU A 126 -4.92 30.45 16.06
C GLU A 126 -4.25 31.79 15.75
N TYR A 127 -3.17 31.77 14.97
CA TYR A 127 -2.49 32.98 14.50
C TYR A 127 -3.41 33.88 13.69
N GLN A 128 -4.22 33.32 12.77
CA GLN A 128 -5.22 34.09 12.03
C GLN A 128 -6.27 34.74 12.95
N LYS A 129 -6.79 33.99 13.94
CA LYS A 129 -7.74 34.54 14.92
C LYS A 129 -7.10 35.66 15.74
N TYR A 130 -5.84 35.49 16.14
CA TYR A 130 -5.07 36.49 16.87
C TYR A 130 -4.90 37.77 16.06
N LEU A 131 -4.51 37.67 14.79
CA LEU A 131 -4.38 38.82 13.88
C LEU A 131 -5.70 39.58 13.71
N ILE A 132 -6.82 38.88 13.52
CA ILE A 132 -8.14 39.51 13.42
C ILE A 132 -8.49 40.26 14.71
N LYS A 133 -8.21 39.67 15.88
CA LYS A 133 -8.44 40.31 17.18
C LYS A 133 -7.57 41.56 17.34
N GLN A 134 -6.30 41.50 16.97
CA GLN A 134 -5.39 42.64 16.99
C GLN A 134 -5.86 43.79 16.09
N LEU A 135 -6.32 43.48 14.87
CA LEU A 135 -6.88 44.50 13.96
C LEU A 135 -8.14 45.16 14.54
N LYS A 136 -9.02 44.40 15.19
CA LYS A 136 -10.20 44.96 15.87
C LYS A 136 -9.81 45.89 17.02
N LEU A 137 -8.86 45.49 17.85
CA LEU A 137 -8.35 46.32 18.95
C LEU A 137 -7.70 47.61 18.44
N LYS A 138 -6.88 47.53 17.38
CA LYS A 138 -6.30 48.72 16.75
C LYS A 138 -7.36 49.68 16.20
N LYS A 139 -8.39 49.18 15.52
CA LYS A 139 -9.50 50.01 15.04
C LYS A 139 -10.24 50.70 16.20
N PHE A 140 -10.56 49.94 17.24
CA PHE A 140 -11.22 50.48 18.42
C PHE A 140 -10.38 51.57 19.11
N GLN A 141 -9.06 51.39 19.20
CA GLN A 141 -8.17 52.41 19.73
C GLN A 141 -8.17 53.67 18.87
N VAL A 142 -8.08 53.53 17.54
CA VAL A 142 -8.15 54.68 16.60
C VAL A 142 -9.47 55.42 16.74
N ASP A 143 -10.59 54.72 16.91
CA ASP A 143 -11.91 55.33 17.12
C ASP A 143 -11.96 56.13 18.44
N ILE A 144 -11.35 55.60 19.51
CA ILE A 144 -11.20 56.32 20.79
C ILE A 144 -10.34 57.57 20.60
N ASP A 145 -9.17 57.43 19.97
CA ASP A 145 -8.22 58.54 19.78
C ASP A 145 -8.85 59.66 18.93
N LYS A 146 -9.66 59.31 17.93
CA LYS A 146 -10.42 60.28 17.12
C LYS A 146 -11.49 61.03 17.94
N GLN A 147 -12.11 60.36 18.91
CA GLN A 147 -13.08 61.00 19.82
C GLN A 147 -12.40 61.96 20.81
N THR A 148 -11.15 61.71 21.18
CA THR A 148 -10.40 62.56 22.13
C THR A 148 -9.66 63.71 21.44
N SER A 149 -9.30 63.58 20.16
CA SER A 149 -8.55 64.60 19.40
C SER A 149 -9.41 65.65 18.67
N GLY A 150 -10.74 65.55 18.71
CA GLY A 150 -11.63 66.54 18.08
C GLY A 150 -11.80 67.81 18.94
N ASN A 151 -12.15 68.94 18.31
CA ASN A 151 -12.55 70.18 19.01
C ASN A 151 -13.90 70.06 19.73
N THR A 152 -14.53 68.89 19.68
CA THR A 152 -15.81 68.57 20.32
C THR A 152 -15.59 67.59 21.46
N TYR A 153 -16.28 67.81 22.58
CA TYR A 153 -16.19 66.94 23.76
C TYR A 153 -16.52 65.48 23.40
N PRO A 154 -15.88 64.50 24.07
CA PRO A 154 -16.15 63.08 23.84
C PRO A 154 -17.65 62.79 24.01
N ILE A 155 -18.24 61.97 23.13
CA ILE A 155 -19.69 61.68 23.12
C ILE A 155 -20.20 61.21 24.50
N LYS A 156 -19.37 60.46 25.25
CA LYS A 156 -19.69 60.04 26.63
C LYS A 156 -19.94 61.21 27.58
N TRP A 157 -19.22 62.31 27.43
CA TRP A 157 -19.39 63.51 28.25
C TRP A 157 -20.64 64.29 27.86
N VAL A 158 -20.92 64.37 26.55
CA VAL A 158 -22.16 64.99 26.04
C VAL A 158 -23.39 64.26 26.58
N THR A 159 -23.37 62.92 26.61
CA THR A 159 -24.48 62.13 27.16
C THR A 159 -24.70 62.29 28.65
N TYR A 160 -23.69 62.72 29.43
CA TYR A 160 -23.86 63.04 30.85
C TYR A 160 -24.45 64.43 31.08
N TYR A 161 -24.21 65.37 30.15
CA TYR A 161 -24.75 66.73 30.23
C TYR A 161 -26.19 66.84 29.74
N ASP A 162 -26.59 66.04 28.73
CA ASP A 162 -27.99 66.01 28.23
C ASP A 162 -28.99 65.35 29.22
N GLN A 163 -28.50 64.73 30.30
CA GLN A 163 -29.35 64.09 31.33
C GLN A 163 -29.78 65.03 32.47
N TYR A 164 -29.37 66.31 32.45
CA TYR A 164 -29.74 67.35 33.40
C TYR A 164 -30.35 68.56 32.69
#